data_AF-A0A0X8JSB1-F1
#
_entry.id   AF-A0A0X8JSB1-F1
#
_cell.length_a   1.000
_cell.length_b   1.000
_cell.length_c   1.000
_cell.angle_alpha   90.00
_cell.angle_beta   90.00
_cell.angle_gamma   90.00
#
_symmetry.space_group_name_H-M   'P 1'
#
loop_
_entity.id
_entity.type
_entity.pdbx_description
1 polymer ?
#
loop_
_entity_poly.entity_id
_entity_poly.type
_entity_poly.pdbx_seq_one_letter_code
_entity_poly.pdbx_strand_id
1 'polypeptide(L)' 'MILSSSQIRALKERNDEELRKGRHAKYGYPAHTIQDLLQTLEATKKEKKKWKQLAQDRGRALQEIAALTQGVMPSAGEDL' A
#
# COMPACT_ATOMS: atom_id res chain seq x y z
N MET A 1 -1.88 -17.32 9.90
CA MET A 1 -1.76 -17.71 8.48
C MET A 1 -2.10 -16.50 7.63
N ILE A 2 -1.20 -16.08 6.72
CA ILE A 2 -1.43 -14.93 5.83
C ILE A 2 -1.90 -15.47 4.48
N LEU A 3 -2.99 -14.92 3.93
CA LEU A 3 -3.51 -15.33 2.63
C LEU A 3 -2.64 -14.79 1.48
N SER A 4 -2.35 -15.63 0.49
CA SER A 4 -1.70 -15.23 -0.75
C SER A 4 -2.65 -14.42 -1.65
N SER A 5 -2.10 -13.75 -2.67
CA SER A 5 -2.91 -13.02 -3.66
C SER A 5 -3.88 -13.92 -4.42
N SER A 6 -3.50 -15.17 -4.71
CA SER A 6 -4.38 -16.14 -5.37
C SER A 6 -5.51 -16.59 -4.44
N GLN A 7 -5.21 -16.79 -3.15
CA GLN A 7 -6.23 -17.12 -2.15
C GLN A 7 -7.23 -15.97 -1.93
N ILE A 8 -6.75 -14.72 -1.92
CA ILE A 8 -7.62 -13.53 -1.83
C ILE A 8 -8.52 -13.42 -3.07
N ARG A 9 -8.00 -13.70 -4.26
CA ARG A 9 -8.78 -13.70 -5.50
C ARG A 9 -9.88 -14.76 -5.48
N ALA A 10 -9.54 -15.99 -5.14
CA ALA A 10 -10.51 -17.08 -5.02
C ALA A 10 -11.59 -16.76 -3.96
N LEU A 11 -11.20 -16.13 -2.85
CA LEU A 11 -12.14 -15.68 -1.82
C LEU A 11 -13.09 -14.61 -2.37
N LYS A 12 -12.59 -13.65 -3.14
CA LYS A 12 -13.40 -12.61 -3.77
C LYS A 12 -14.40 -13.21 -4.76
N GLU A 13 -13.96 -14.07 -5.66
CA GLU A 13 -14.81 -14.71 -6.67
C GLU A 13 -15.96 -15.50 -6.00
N ARG A 14 -15.63 -16.30 -4.98
CA ARG A 14 -16.64 -17.02 -4.19
C ARG A 14 -17.57 -16.08 -3.42
N ASN A 15 -17.05 -14.98 -2.87
CA ASN A 15 -17.88 -14.02 -2.14
C ASN A 15 -18.86 -13.29 -3.05
N ASP A 16 -18.43 -12.95 -4.26
CA ASP A 16 -19.27 -12.31 -5.28
C ASP A 16 -20.40 -13.26 -5.73
N GLU A 17 -20.16 -14.58 -5.76
CA GLU A 17 -21.20 -15.59 -5.99
C GLU A 17 -22.21 -15.66 -4.83
N GLU A 18 -21.75 -15.62 -3.58
CA GLU A 18 -22.65 -15.63 -2.42
C GLU A 18 -23.49 -14.36 -2.34
N LEU A 19 -22.93 -13.19 -2.64
CA LEU A 19 -23.68 -11.93 -2.75
C LEU A 19 -24.78 -12.01 -3.81
N ARG A 20 -24.53 -12.68 -4.95
CA ARG A 20 -25.54 -12.89 -6.01
C ARG A 20 -26.69 -13.80 -5.57
N LYS A 21 -26.46 -14.76 -4.68
CA LYS A 21 -27.49 -15.70 -4.22
C LYS A 21 -28.51 -15.05 -3.27
N GLY A 22 -28.20 -13.88 -2.69
CA GLY A 22 -29.11 -13.13 -1.82
C GLY A 22 -29.66 -14.00 -0.68
N ARG A 23 -30.98 -14.21 -0.65
CA ARG A 23 -31.66 -15.01 0.39
C ARG A 23 -31.35 -16.51 0.34
N HIS A 24 -30.75 -17.00 -0.75
CA HIS A 24 -30.29 -18.38 -0.90
C HIS A 24 -28.79 -18.54 -0.61
N ALA A 25 -28.14 -17.51 -0.07
CA ALA A 25 -26.74 -17.59 0.34
C ALA A 25 -26.55 -18.65 1.44
N LYS A 26 -25.41 -19.32 1.41
CA LYS A 26 -25.09 -20.42 2.33
C LYS A 26 -24.90 -19.87 3.75
N TYR A 27 -25.32 -20.64 4.76
CA TYR A 27 -25.02 -20.33 6.16
C TYR A 27 -23.49 -20.23 6.38
N GLY A 28 -23.04 -19.13 6.97
CA GLY A 28 -21.63 -18.80 7.17
C GLY A 28 -21.43 -17.33 7.52
N TYR A 29 -20.20 -16.83 7.41
CA TYR A 29 -19.93 -15.40 7.60
C TYR A 29 -20.68 -14.57 6.54
N PRO A 30 -21.29 -13.43 6.92
CA PRO A 30 -22.03 -12.60 5.97
C PRO A 30 -21.15 -12.15 4.80
N ALA A 31 -21.62 -12.34 3.58
CA ALA A 31 -20.85 -12.02 2.38
C ALA A 31 -20.49 -10.52 2.29
N HIS A 32 -21.34 -9.65 2.85
CA HIS A 32 -21.04 -8.22 2.99
C HIS A 32 -19.86 -7.95 3.93
N THR A 33 -19.75 -8.66 5.07
CA THR A 33 -18.60 -8.52 5.96
C THR A 33 -17.30 -8.94 5.28
N ILE A 34 -17.32 -10.05 4.53
CA ILE A 34 -16.15 -10.48 3.75
C ILE A 34 -15.80 -9.43 2.68
N GLN A 35 -16.82 -8.84 2.04
CA GLN A 35 -16.63 -7.76 1.07
C GLN A 35 -15.96 -6.53 1.69
N ASP A 36 -16.40 -6.09 2.87
CA ASP A 36 -15.81 -4.95 3.58
C ASP A 36 -14.35 -5.20 3.96
N LEU A 37 -14.03 -6.42 4.38
CA LEU A 37 -12.65 -6.84 4.68
C LEU A 37 -11.78 -6.84 3.41
N LEU A 38 -12.30 -7.34 2.29
CA LEU A 38 -11.61 -7.32 0.99
C LEU A 38 -11.37 -5.88 0.52
N GLN A 39 -12.33 -4.98 0.71
CA GLN A 39 -12.17 -3.56 0.38
C GLN A 39 -11.12 -2.88 1.27
N THR A 40 -11.15 -3.16 2.57
CA THR A 40 -10.15 -2.66 3.53
C THR A 40 -8.74 -3.09 3.15
N LEU A 41 -8.58 -4.35 2.73
CA LEU A 41 -7.31 -4.89 2.28
C LEU A 41 -6.80 -4.15 1.02
N GLU A 42 -7.66 -3.88 0.05
CA GLU A 42 -7.28 -3.13 -1.16
C GLU A 42 -6.97 -1.65 -0.87
N ALA A 43 -7.74 -1.01 0.01
CA ALA A 43 -7.45 0.35 0.48
C ALA A 43 -6.07 0.41 1.16
N THR A 44 -5.78 -0.56 2.03
CA THR A 44 -4.50 -0.65 2.74
C THR A 44 -3.32 -0.85 1.78
N LYS A 45 -3.48 -1.68 0.74
CA LYS A 45 -2.45 -1.85 -0.31
C LYS A 45 -2.17 -0.56 -1.07
N LYS A 46 -3.22 0.19 -1.45
CA LYS A 46 -3.08 1.48 -2.13
C LYS A 46 -2.33 2.47 -1.24
N GLU A 47 -2.68 2.52 0.02
CA GLU A 47 -2.06 3.42 0.99
C GLU A 47 -0.58 3.08 1.18
N LYS A 48 -0.23 1.79 1.38
CA LYS A 48 1.15 1.32 1.41
C LYS A 48 1.96 1.76 0.18
N LYS A 49 1.37 1.68 -1.03
CA LYS A 49 2.02 2.12 -2.27
C LYS A 49 2.32 3.62 -2.24
N LYS A 50 1.39 4.45 -1.79
CA LYS A 50 1.60 5.90 -1.64
C LYS A 50 2.72 6.22 -0.67
N TRP A 51 2.73 5.57 0.51
CA TRP A 51 3.79 5.77 1.51
C TRP A 51 5.16 5.38 0.98
N LYS A 52 5.25 4.28 0.22
CA LYS A 52 6.49 3.87 -0.44
C LYS A 52 6.97 4.93 -1.44
N GLN A 53 6.07 5.46 -2.27
CA GLN A 53 6.41 6.51 -3.24
C GLN A 53 6.89 7.78 -2.52
N LEU A 54 6.15 8.22 -1.50
CA LEU A 54 6.50 9.40 -0.72
C LEU A 54 7.88 9.28 -0.07
N ALA A 55 8.22 8.11 0.47
CA ALA A 55 9.54 7.87 1.03
C ALA A 55 10.65 7.96 -0.03
N GLN A 56 10.42 7.43 -1.24
CA GLN A 56 11.36 7.54 -2.36
C GLN A 56 11.54 8.99 -2.81
N ASP A 57 10.44 9.75 -2.92
CA ASP A 57 10.46 11.15 -3.33
C ASP A 57 11.23 12.01 -2.32
N ARG A 58 10.98 11.77 -1.02
CA ARG A 58 11.72 12.42 0.07
C ARG A 58 13.21 12.07 0.04
N GLY A 59 13.54 10.81 -0.24
CA GLY A 59 14.93 10.37 -0.41
C GLY A 59 15.65 11.12 -1.53
N ARG A 60 15.00 11.29 -2.69
CA ARG A 60 15.55 12.05 -3.82
C ARG A 60 15.73 13.53 -3.48
N ALA A 61 14.72 14.16 -2.87
CA ALA A 61 14.81 15.56 -2.46
C ALA A 61 15.97 15.80 -1.47
N LEU A 62 16.18 14.88 -0.52
CA LEU A 62 17.30 14.98 0.41
C LEU A 62 18.66 14.84 -0.29
N GLN A 63 18.77 13.97 -1.30
CA GLN A 63 19.99 13.83 -2.10
C GLN A 63 20.28 15.09 -2.92
N GLU A 64 19.26 15.68 -3.53
CA GLU A 64 19.39 16.95 -4.27
C GLU A 64 19.83 18.09 -3.35
N ILE A 65 19.22 18.21 -2.18
CA ILE A 65 19.63 19.18 -1.16
C ILE A 65 21.09 18.94 -0.78
N ALA A 66 21.48 17.71 -0.45
CA ALA A 66 22.85 17.39 -0.06
C ALA A 66 23.88 17.75 -1.16
N ALA A 67 23.56 17.49 -2.43
CA ALA A 67 24.42 17.84 -3.56
C ALA A 67 24.59 19.36 -3.70
N LEU A 68 23.50 20.13 -3.54
CA LEU A 68 23.55 21.59 -3.56
C LEU A 68 24.40 22.14 -2.41
N THR A 69 24.23 21.62 -1.19
CA THR A 69 24.99 22.09 -0.03
C THR A 69 26.48 21.73 -0.10
N GLN A 70 26.82 20.57 -0.67
CA GLN A 70 28.22 20.17 -0.90
C GLN A 70 28.92 21.06 -1.94
N GLY A 71 28.20 21.58 -2.94
CA GLY A 71 28.74 22.55 -3.89
C GLY A 71 28.88 23.98 -3.33
N VAL A 72 28.28 24.27 -2.18
CA VAL A 72 28.22 25.62 -1.58
C VAL A 72 29.12 25.76 -0.35
N MET A 73 29.64 24.67 0.23
CA MET A 73 30.64 24.76 1.30
C MET A 73 31.96 25.32 0.74
N PRO A 74 32.42 26.51 1.19
CA PRO A 74 33.80 26.91 0.96
C PRO A 74 34.70 25.89 1.66
N SER A 75 35.86 25.58 1.07
CA SER A 75 36.91 24.83 1.76
C SER A 75 37.22 25.54 3.09
N ALA A 76 36.70 24.99 4.18
CA ALA A 76 37.13 25.38 5.52
C ALA A 76 38.56 24.86 5.70
N GLY A 77 39.55 25.59 5.16
CA GLY A 77 40.94 25.17 5.21
C GLY A 77 41.96 25.87 4.32
N GLU A 78 41.62 26.94 3.60
CA GLU A 78 42.65 27.82 2.99
C GLU A 78 42.50 29.22 3.60
N ASP A 79 43.65 29.80 3.99
CA ASP A 79 43.84 31.06 4.69
C ASP A 79 43.62 31.06 6.21
N LEU A 80 44.60 30.49 6.94
CA LEU A 80 45.28 31.13 8.09
C LEU A 80 46.64 30.47 8.34
#